data_AF-A0A1Y1I926-F1
#
_entry.id   AF-A0A1Y1I926-F1
#
_cell.length_a   1.000
_cell.length_b   1.000
_cell.length_c   1.000
_cell.angle_alpha   90.00
_cell.angle_beta   90.00
_cell.angle_gamma   90.00
#
_symmetry.space_group_name_H-M   'P 1'
#
loop_
_entity.id
_entity.type
_entity.pdbx_description
1 polymer ?
#
loop_
_entity_poly.entity_id
_entity_poly.type
_entity_poly.pdbx_seq_one_letter_code
_entity_poly.pdbx_strand_id
1 'polypeptide(L)'
;MASVAVRSGTAALGSCSLQSQTQCRTGGVAGSAVLPIRKQNLLQSNFQGQQLSFRPSTRPSHGPSMVVAAPPSPSITSSPEEENPSPFSGFDYGAKPPFSLADIKNAIPKQCWEKNTLRSMTYLARDVLVVFGLAAAAAAVNSWVTWPLYWLAQGTMFWALFVVGHDCGHGSFSSNKKLNDFIGHLTHSSILVPYHGWRISHRTHHQNHGHVENDESWHPVTESIFKDLDPFARFGRLTFPIALFAFPFYLWKRSPGKEGSHYDPNCSLFTPSERNDVLTSNAYMVGMLAILAAVGVVAGPAMLFKLYIVPYILNVVWLDVVTYLHHHGYEEKIPWYRGEEWNYMRGGLSTIDRDYGIFNDIHHDIGTHVVHHLFPQMPHYNLKEATEAVKPVLGEYYREPEKSKGPLPFHLVKPLIDSFNNDHVVPDEGEVVYYKKAF
;
A
#
# COMPACT_ATOMS: atom_id res chain seq x y z
N MET A 1 -59.25 21.91 -41.78
CA MET A 1 -60.29 22.22 -40.78
C MET A 1 -60.47 21.01 -39.87
N ALA A 2 -60.83 21.25 -38.60
CA ALA A 2 -60.97 20.34 -37.45
C ALA A 2 -59.66 20.04 -36.69
N SER A 3 -59.61 20.00 -35.35
CA SER A 3 -60.29 20.74 -34.27
C SER A 3 -59.47 20.51 -32.99
N VAL A 4 -59.43 21.54 -32.17
CA VAL A 4 -58.93 21.67 -30.78
C VAL A 4 -59.50 20.61 -29.81
N ALA A 5 -58.73 20.20 -28.78
CA ALA A 5 -59.16 20.17 -27.37
C ALA A 5 -58.01 19.89 -26.36
N VAL A 6 -57.97 20.72 -25.32
CA VAL A 6 -57.10 20.74 -24.13
C VAL A 6 -57.93 20.33 -22.90
N ARG A 7 -57.30 19.72 -21.87
CA ARG A 7 -57.53 19.89 -20.40
C ARG A 7 -56.76 18.80 -19.64
N SER A 8 -55.70 19.08 -18.87
CA SER A 8 -55.58 19.69 -17.52
C SER A 8 -56.19 18.85 -16.38
N GLY A 9 -55.34 18.35 -15.49
CA GLY A 9 -55.71 17.72 -14.21
C GLY A 9 -54.72 18.13 -13.11
N THR A 10 -55.26 18.75 -12.06
CA THR A 10 -54.60 19.35 -10.90
C THR A 10 -54.40 18.38 -9.73
N ALA A 11 -53.48 18.75 -8.84
CA ALA A 11 -53.04 18.08 -7.62
C ALA A 11 -54.07 18.06 -6.46
N ALA A 12 -53.86 17.16 -5.48
CA ALA A 12 -54.18 17.39 -4.07
C ALA A 12 -53.39 16.45 -3.13
N LEU A 13 -52.89 17.05 -2.05
CA LEU A 13 -52.17 16.47 -0.91
C LEU A 13 -53.12 15.72 0.05
N GLY A 14 -52.59 14.72 0.77
CA GLY A 14 -53.28 14.07 1.88
C GLY A 14 -52.29 13.60 2.95
N SER A 15 -52.31 14.28 4.10
CA SER A 15 -51.63 13.93 5.36
C SER A 15 -52.49 12.99 6.20
N CYS A 16 -51.89 12.04 6.93
CA CYS A 16 -52.51 11.47 8.14
C CYS A 16 -51.45 10.89 9.10
N SER A 17 -51.54 11.27 10.37
CA SER A 17 -50.78 10.76 11.50
C SER A 17 -51.52 9.61 12.19
N LEU A 18 -50.82 8.69 12.85
CA LEU A 18 -51.32 8.06 14.10
C LEU A 18 -50.21 7.37 14.90
N GLN A 19 -50.29 7.57 16.22
CA GLN A 19 -49.43 7.05 17.27
C GLN A 19 -49.84 5.63 17.74
N SER A 20 -48.88 5.00 18.43
CA SER A 20 -49.02 4.16 19.63
C SER A 20 -48.92 2.62 19.51
N GLN A 21 -47.82 2.14 20.11
CA GLN A 21 -47.65 1.03 21.06
C GLN A 21 -48.49 -0.25 20.96
N THR A 22 -47.80 -1.40 20.92
CA THR A 22 -48.18 -2.58 21.71
C THR A 22 -46.98 -3.50 22.01
N GLN A 23 -47.04 -4.14 23.17
CA GLN A 23 -46.02 -4.88 23.91
C GLN A 23 -45.76 -6.33 23.46
N CYS A 24 -44.54 -6.79 23.82
CA CYS A 24 -44.14 -8.11 24.33
C CYS A 24 -44.39 -9.40 23.52
N ARG A 25 -43.28 -10.10 23.20
CA ARG A 25 -43.06 -11.48 23.66
C ARG A 25 -41.57 -11.85 23.70
N THR A 26 -41.22 -12.44 24.83
CA THR A 26 -39.93 -12.99 25.24
C THR A 26 -39.62 -14.32 24.55
N GLY A 27 -38.33 -14.54 24.26
CA GLY A 27 -37.75 -15.85 23.93
C GLY A 27 -36.24 -15.71 23.90
N GLY A 28 -35.57 -16.03 25.00
CA GLY A 28 -34.11 -16.03 25.09
C GLY A 28 -33.54 -17.41 24.75
N VAL A 29 -32.30 -17.46 24.25
CA VAL A 29 -31.29 -18.51 24.54
C VAL A 29 -29.88 -17.94 24.29
N ALA A 30 -29.01 -18.21 25.27
CA ALA A 30 -27.54 -18.33 25.28
C ALA A 30 -26.65 -17.15 24.83
N GLY A 31 -25.87 -16.66 25.81
CA GLY A 31 -24.78 -15.72 25.61
C GLY A 31 -23.52 -16.35 25.01
N SER A 32 -22.78 -15.51 24.29
CA SER A 32 -21.33 -15.63 24.15
C SER A 32 -20.72 -14.37 24.78
N ALA A 33 -19.80 -14.60 25.71
CA ALA A 33 -19.07 -13.56 26.40
C ALA A 33 -18.17 -12.80 25.40
N VAL A 34 -18.48 -11.54 25.17
CA VAL A 34 -17.59 -10.60 24.49
C VAL A 34 -16.65 -10.02 25.54
N LEU A 35 -15.37 -10.39 25.47
CA LEU A 35 -14.30 -9.75 26.23
C LEU A 35 -14.12 -8.30 25.71
N PRO A 36 -14.08 -7.27 26.58
CA PRO A 36 -13.90 -5.90 26.13
C PRO A 36 -12.43 -5.67 25.76
N ILE A 37 -12.19 -5.35 24.48
CA ILE A 37 -10.91 -4.83 23.99
C ILE A 37 -10.62 -3.52 24.72
N ARG A 38 -9.52 -3.53 25.48
CA ARG A 38 -9.02 -2.39 26.23
C ARG A 38 -8.58 -1.32 25.23
N LYS A 39 -9.25 -0.16 25.25
CA LYS A 39 -8.81 1.06 24.55
C LYS A 39 -7.37 1.38 24.95
N GLN A 40 -6.42 1.22 24.04
CA GLN A 40 -5.12 1.86 24.16
C GLN A 40 -5.28 3.30 23.66
N ASN A 41 -5.09 4.25 24.58
CA ASN A 41 -5.05 5.67 24.26
C ASN A 41 -3.87 5.95 23.32
N LEU A 42 -4.18 6.55 22.18
CA LEU A 42 -3.22 7.17 21.27
C LEU A 42 -2.52 8.32 22.00
N LEU A 43 -1.25 8.13 22.35
CA LEU A 43 -0.36 9.23 22.72
C LEU A 43 0.48 9.60 21.50
N GLN A 44 0.20 10.78 20.94
CA GLN A 44 1.15 11.51 20.11
C GLN A 44 2.39 11.82 20.95
N SER A 45 3.52 11.18 20.68
CA SER A 45 4.79 11.47 21.34
C SER A 45 5.49 12.64 20.64
N ASN A 46 5.34 13.82 21.22
CA ASN A 46 6.27 14.93 21.04
C ASN A 46 7.55 14.62 21.84
N PHE A 47 8.65 14.31 21.17
CA PHE A 47 9.94 14.11 21.81
C PHE A 47 10.69 15.44 21.96
N GLN A 48 10.72 15.96 23.19
CA GLN A 48 11.75 16.88 23.68
C GLN A 48 12.47 16.21 24.85
N GLY A 49 13.80 16.14 24.74
CA GLY A 49 14.65 15.41 25.67
C GLY A 49 14.71 16.04 27.06
N GLN A 50 14.79 15.18 28.07
CA GLN A 50 15.29 15.57 29.39
C GLN A 50 16.07 14.42 30.03
N GLN A 51 17.23 14.79 30.56
CA GLN A 51 18.30 13.95 31.10
C GLN A 51 17.88 13.24 32.40
N LEU A 52 18.31 11.98 32.53
CA LEU A 52 18.22 11.17 33.74
C LEU A 52 19.40 11.48 34.68
N SER A 53 19.11 11.63 35.98
CA SER A 53 20.08 11.76 37.06
C SER A 53 19.84 10.67 38.11
N PHE A 54 20.85 9.81 38.32
CA PHE A 54 20.89 8.75 39.33
C PHE A 54 21.34 9.28 40.70
N ARG A 55 20.78 8.72 41.80
CA ARG A 55 21.46 8.55 43.10
C ARG A 55 21.00 7.27 43.84
N PRO A 56 21.89 6.55 44.55
CA PRO A 56 21.59 5.28 45.24
C PRO A 56 21.44 5.44 46.76
N SER A 57 20.77 4.49 47.46
CA SER A 57 21.07 4.19 48.89
C SER A 57 20.41 2.90 49.44
N THR A 58 21.27 1.95 49.84
CA THR A 58 21.35 1.17 51.10
C THR A 58 20.15 0.43 51.76
N ARG A 59 20.42 -0.86 52.07
CA ARG A 59 19.77 -1.88 52.96
C ARG A 59 19.90 -1.56 54.47
N PRO A 60 19.19 -2.24 55.43
CA PRO A 60 19.49 -3.62 55.91
C PRO A 60 18.27 -4.49 56.38
N SER A 61 18.19 -5.79 56.04
CA SER A 61 18.46 -7.02 56.84
C SER A 61 17.57 -7.33 58.06
N HIS A 62 16.81 -8.45 58.00
CA HIS A 62 16.60 -9.43 59.09
C HIS A 62 16.05 -10.75 58.51
N GLY A 63 16.63 -11.89 58.92
CA GLY A 63 16.03 -13.24 58.84
C GLY A 63 16.04 -13.85 60.26
N PRO A 64 15.87 -15.18 60.47
CA PRO A 64 15.52 -16.25 59.53
C PRO A 64 14.36 -17.16 60.04
N SER A 65 13.91 -18.12 59.22
CA SER A 65 13.41 -19.40 59.75
C SER A 65 13.55 -20.51 58.70
N MET A 66 14.31 -21.54 59.06
CA MET A 66 14.58 -22.74 58.27
C MET A 66 13.45 -23.76 58.44
N VAL A 67 12.95 -24.30 57.34
CA VAL A 67 12.27 -25.60 57.30
C VAL A 67 12.91 -26.41 56.18
N VAL A 68 13.44 -27.57 56.56
CA VAL A 68 14.14 -28.53 55.71
C VAL A 68 13.11 -29.39 54.96
N ALA A 69 13.22 -29.46 53.63
CA ALA A 69 12.49 -30.43 52.81
C ALA A 69 13.42 -31.00 51.72
N ALA A 70 13.28 -32.30 51.47
CA ALA A 70 14.17 -33.16 50.67
C ALA A 70 14.21 -32.77 49.17
N PRO A 71 15.31 -33.10 48.45
CA PRO A 71 15.47 -32.71 47.05
C PRO A 71 14.61 -33.58 46.11
N PRO A 72 13.89 -33.00 45.14
CA PRO A 72 13.39 -33.75 44.00
C PRO A 72 14.49 -34.01 42.96
N SER A 73 14.43 -35.19 42.35
CA SER A 73 15.30 -35.73 41.30
C SER A 73 15.50 -34.78 40.11
N PRO A 74 16.64 -34.85 39.38
CA PRO A 74 16.92 -33.95 38.28
C PRO A 74 15.93 -34.15 37.14
N SER A 75 15.14 -33.12 36.86
CA SER A 75 14.39 -32.97 35.62
C SER A 75 15.38 -32.87 34.47
N ILE A 76 15.19 -33.77 33.50
CA ILE A 76 15.92 -33.85 32.24
C ILE A 76 15.92 -32.45 31.61
N THR A 77 17.10 -31.87 31.52
CA THR A 77 17.35 -30.64 30.78
C THR A 77 17.06 -30.97 29.33
N SER A 78 16.00 -30.40 28.77
CA SER A 78 15.77 -30.43 27.33
C SER A 78 16.99 -29.78 26.67
N SER A 79 17.71 -30.58 25.91
CA SER A 79 18.70 -30.13 24.94
C SER A 79 18.13 -28.97 24.12
N PRO A 80 18.92 -27.94 23.76
CA PRO A 80 18.47 -26.95 22.80
C PRO A 80 18.06 -27.69 21.54
N GLU A 81 16.82 -27.48 21.08
CA GLU A 81 16.42 -27.88 19.74
C GLU A 81 17.42 -27.25 18.77
N GLU A 82 18.10 -28.11 17.99
CA GLU A 82 18.86 -27.66 16.84
C GLU A 82 17.90 -26.89 15.93
N GLU A 83 18.06 -25.56 15.89
CA GLU A 83 17.55 -24.75 14.79
C GLU A 83 18.07 -25.40 13.51
N ASN A 84 17.15 -25.98 12.73
CA ASN A 84 17.46 -26.42 11.38
C ASN A 84 18.08 -25.22 10.64
N PRO A 85 19.31 -25.33 10.12
CA PRO A 85 19.88 -24.25 9.34
C PRO A 85 18.97 -23.97 8.15
N SER A 86 18.67 -22.69 7.96
CA SER A 86 18.00 -22.17 6.76
C SER A 86 18.56 -22.87 5.52
N PRO A 87 17.72 -23.42 4.62
CA PRO A 87 18.18 -24.10 3.40
C PRO A 87 18.86 -23.17 2.38
N PHE A 88 19.04 -21.89 2.73
CA PHE A 88 19.71 -20.89 1.91
C PHE A 88 21.11 -20.64 2.49
N SER A 89 22.15 -21.11 1.80
CA SER A 89 23.52 -20.66 2.07
C SER A 89 23.63 -19.18 1.72
N GLY A 90 23.38 -18.30 2.69
CA GLY A 90 23.34 -16.85 2.51
C GLY A 90 23.08 -16.11 3.82
N PHE A 91 23.24 -14.79 3.77
CA PHE A 91 22.94 -13.88 4.87
C PHE A 91 21.47 -14.02 5.33
N ASP A 92 21.22 -14.11 6.64
CA ASP A 92 19.87 -14.18 7.20
C ASP A 92 19.23 -12.79 7.28
N TYR A 93 18.46 -12.44 6.25
CA TYR A 93 17.71 -11.19 6.22
C TYR A 93 16.60 -11.08 7.28
N GLY A 94 16.19 -12.21 7.87
CA GLY A 94 15.24 -12.25 8.97
C GLY A 94 15.86 -11.86 10.31
N ALA A 95 17.18 -11.90 10.45
CA ALA A 95 17.86 -11.57 11.70
C ALA A 95 17.70 -10.09 12.09
N LYS A 96 17.75 -9.80 13.40
CA LYS A 96 17.67 -8.43 13.91
C LYS A 96 18.90 -7.61 13.47
N PRO A 97 18.72 -6.48 12.77
CA PRO A 97 19.85 -5.70 12.28
C PRO A 97 20.66 -5.07 13.44
N PRO A 98 21.99 -4.92 13.29
CA PRO A 98 22.87 -4.36 14.31
C PRO A 98 22.84 -2.82 14.37
N PHE A 99 21.86 -2.19 13.71
CA PHE A 99 21.68 -0.74 13.63
C PHE A 99 20.23 -0.38 13.93
N SER A 100 20.00 0.87 14.32
CA SER A 100 18.69 1.42 14.61
C SER A 100 18.16 2.28 13.45
N LEU A 101 16.86 2.56 13.45
CA LEU A 101 16.25 3.50 12.52
C LEU A 101 16.88 4.90 12.63
N ALA A 102 17.35 5.27 13.82
CA ALA A 102 18.03 6.54 14.04
C ALA A 102 19.40 6.58 13.35
N ASP A 103 20.14 5.47 13.31
CA ASP A 103 21.43 5.40 12.61
C ASP A 103 21.24 5.60 11.11
N ILE A 104 20.23 4.94 10.52
CA ILE A 104 19.84 5.14 9.12
C ILE A 104 19.47 6.60 8.87
N LYS A 105 18.61 7.17 9.72
CA LYS A 105 18.19 8.57 9.59
C LYS A 105 19.36 9.56 9.67
N ASN A 106 20.32 9.31 10.55
CA ASN A 106 21.48 10.17 10.76
C ASN A 106 22.48 10.14 9.61
N ALA A 107 22.52 9.04 8.83
CA ALA A 107 23.36 8.95 7.64
C ALA A 107 22.81 9.77 6.47
N ILE A 108 21.50 10.03 6.43
CA ILE A 108 20.86 10.76 5.33
C ILE A 108 21.22 12.25 5.37
N PRO A 109 21.74 12.84 4.27
CA PRO A 109 22.05 14.26 4.19
C PRO A 109 20.83 15.16 4.46
N LYS A 110 21.05 16.32 5.11
CA LYS A 110 19.96 17.22 5.53
C LYS A 110 19.11 17.72 4.36
N GLN A 111 19.75 17.99 3.22
CA GLN A 111 19.07 18.46 2.01
C GLN A 111 18.06 17.44 1.47
N CYS A 112 18.25 16.14 1.72
CA CYS A 112 17.31 15.11 1.23
C CYS A 112 15.92 15.26 1.86
N TRP A 113 15.82 15.88 3.04
CA TRP A 113 14.57 16.13 3.75
C TRP A 113 13.83 17.40 3.28
N GLU A 114 14.45 18.23 2.45
CA GLU A 114 13.90 19.50 2.03
C GLU A 114 12.86 19.33 0.93
N LYS A 115 11.61 19.69 1.23
CA LYS A 115 10.50 19.68 0.28
C LYS A 115 10.48 20.97 -0.52
N ASN A 116 10.74 20.89 -1.81
CA ASN A 116 10.66 22.00 -2.75
C ASN A 116 9.39 21.90 -3.61
N THR A 117 8.36 22.66 -3.25
CA THR A 117 7.07 22.70 -3.97
C THR A 117 7.24 23.09 -5.43
N LEU A 118 8.11 24.05 -5.75
CA LEU A 118 8.30 24.47 -7.15
C LEU A 118 8.89 23.34 -7.97
N ARG A 119 9.91 22.63 -7.45
CA ARG A 119 10.49 21.46 -8.10
C ARG A 119 9.43 20.38 -8.34
N SER A 120 8.64 20.03 -7.34
CA SER A 120 7.55 19.05 -7.49
C SER A 120 6.51 19.48 -8.55
N MET A 121 6.16 20.77 -8.58
CA MET A 121 5.27 21.31 -9.61
C MET A 121 5.89 21.25 -11.01
N THR A 122 7.21 21.37 -11.17
CA THR A 122 7.86 21.20 -12.49
C THR A 122 7.78 19.76 -12.99
N TYR A 123 7.92 18.75 -12.12
CA TYR A 123 7.71 17.34 -12.47
C TYR A 123 6.26 17.10 -12.90
N LEU A 124 5.29 17.59 -12.12
CA LEU A 124 3.87 17.51 -12.48
C LEU A 124 3.58 18.18 -13.82
N ALA A 125 4.09 19.41 -14.04
CA ALA A 125 3.88 20.16 -15.27
C ALA A 125 4.47 19.42 -16.48
N ARG A 126 5.70 18.88 -16.35
CA ARG A 126 6.31 18.03 -17.37
C ARG A 126 5.41 16.85 -17.71
N ASP A 127 4.97 16.09 -16.70
CA ASP A 127 4.20 14.87 -16.91
C ASP A 127 2.86 15.17 -17.59
N VAL A 128 2.15 16.21 -17.12
CA VAL A 128 0.88 16.65 -17.71
C VAL A 128 1.06 17.13 -19.16
N LEU A 129 2.11 17.89 -19.46
CA LEU A 129 2.41 18.34 -20.82
C LEU A 129 2.68 17.15 -21.75
N VAL A 130 3.43 16.14 -21.29
CA VAL A 130 3.68 14.92 -22.06
C VAL A 130 2.39 14.12 -22.26
N VAL A 131 1.56 13.96 -21.23
CA VAL A 131 0.25 13.28 -21.33
C VAL A 131 -0.63 13.91 -22.41
N PHE A 132 -0.82 15.24 -22.36
CA PHE A 132 -1.65 15.92 -23.36
C PHE A 132 -0.98 15.95 -24.75
N GLY A 133 0.34 16.11 -24.81
CA GLY A 133 1.11 16.10 -26.05
C GLY A 133 1.03 14.75 -26.78
N LEU A 134 1.18 13.64 -26.05
CA LEU A 134 1.03 12.28 -26.58
C LEU A 134 -0.39 12.05 -27.13
N ALA A 135 -1.41 12.42 -26.35
CA ALA A 135 -2.81 12.25 -26.76
C ALA A 135 -3.15 13.06 -28.01
N ALA A 136 -2.72 14.32 -28.07
CA ALA A 136 -2.91 15.18 -29.22
C ALA A 136 -2.17 14.65 -30.47
N ALA A 137 -0.91 14.24 -30.32
CA ALA A 137 -0.12 13.66 -31.42
C ALA A 137 -0.74 12.36 -31.95
N ALA A 138 -1.15 11.46 -31.06
CA ALA A 138 -1.78 10.20 -31.45
C ALA A 138 -3.13 10.42 -32.15
N ALA A 139 -3.94 11.35 -31.65
CA ALA A 139 -5.21 11.71 -32.28
C ALA A 139 -5.02 12.39 -33.65
N ALA A 140 -3.98 13.23 -33.80
CA ALA A 140 -3.68 13.90 -35.06
C ALA A 140 -3.16 12.94 -36.15
N VAL A 141 -2.29 11.99 -35.77
CA VAL A 141 -1.73 11.01 -36.71
C VAL A 141 -2.72 9.89 -37.02
N ASN A 142 -3.45 9.41 -36.00
CA ASN A 142 -4.51 8.40 -36.09
C ASN A 142 -4.16 7.19 -36.99
N SER A 143 -3.00 6.57 -36.76
CA SER A 143 -2.52 5.42 -37.52
C SER A 143 -2.41 4.16 -36.66
N TRP A 144 -2.61 2.99 -37.25
CA TRP A 144 -2.47 1.69 -36.59
C TRP A 144 -1.08 1.46 -35.98
N VAL A 145 -0.03 2.06 -36.54
CA VAL A 145 1.33 1.98 -35.99
C VAL A 145 1.49 2.91 -34.78
N THR A 146 0.83 4.06 -34.78
CA THR A 146 0.91 5.04 -33.69
C THR A 146 0.21 4.54 -32.44
N TRP A 147 -0.88 3.80 -32.56
CA TRP A 147 -1.69 3.39 -31.42
C TRP A 147 -0.94 2.55 -30.38
N PRO A 148 -0.25 1.44 -30.72
CA PRO A 148 0.51 0.67 -29.74
C PRO A 148 1.63 1.45 -29.06
N LEU A 149 2.36 2.28 -29.82
CA LEU A 149 3.43 3.14 -29.28
C LEU A 149 2.87 4.18 -28.31
N TYR A 150 1.75 4.80 -28.71
CA TYR A 150 1.01 5.72 -27.87
C TYR A 150 0.51 5.05 -26.59
N TRP A 151 -0.10 3.86 -26.67
CA TRP A 151 -0.63 3.16 -25.50
C TRP A 151 0.46 2.88 -24.48
N LEU A 152 1.62 2.36 -24.91
CA LEU A 152 2.75 2.11 -24.04
C LEU A 152 3.26 3.39 -23.37
N ALA A 153 3.50 4.44 -24.17
CA ALA A 153 3.99 5.71 -23.65
C ALA A 153 2.97 6.38 -22.70
N GLN A 154 1.71 6.45 -23.10
CA GLN A 154 0.64 7.08 -22.36
C GLN A 154 0.32 6.35 -21.05
N GLY A 155 0.29 5.01 -21.07
CA GLY A 155 0.07 4.20 -19.87
C GLY A 155 1.21 4.35 -18.86
N THR A 156 2.45 4.45 -19.34
CA THR A 156 3.62 4.74 -18.49
C THR A 156 3.55 6.16 -17.90
N MET A 157 3.05 7.14 -18.64
CA MET A 157 2.85 8.49 -18.10
C MET A 157 1.67 8.59 -17.14
N PHE A 158 0.62 7.77 -17.30
CA PHE A 158 -0.43 7.65 -16.29
C PHE A 158 0.10 7.07 -14.99
N TRP A 159 1.03 6.11 -15.08
CA TRP A 159 1.76 5.64 -13.91
C TRP A 159 2.62 6.75 -13.26
N ALA A 160 3.27 7.62 -14.05
CA ALA A 160 3.95 8.79 -13.50
C ALA A 160 3.00 9.70 -12.68
N LEU A 161 1.77 9.93 -13.17
CA LEU A 161 0.74 10.68 -12.43
C LEU A 161 0.33 9.96 -11.14
N PHE A 162 0.29 8.62 -11.13
CA PHE A 162 0.05 7.85 -9.93
C PHE A 162 1.13 8.15 -8.86
N VAL A 163 2.40 8.13 -9.25
CA VAL A 163 3.52 8.40 -8.34
C VAL A 163 3.49 9.84 -7.80
N VAL A 164 3.09 10.82 -8.62
CA VAL A 164 2.89 12.21 -8.15
C VAL A 164 1.79 12.30 -7.09
N GLY A 165 0.64 11.66 -7.33
CA GLY A 165 -0.44 11.64 -6.33
C GLY A 165 -0.07 10.84 -5.09
N HIS A 166 0.79 9.83 -5.22
CA HIS A 166 1.38 9.10 -4.11
C HIS A 166 2.29 9.98 -3.23
N ASP A 167 3.16 10.79 -3.84
CA ASP A 167 3.98 11.78 -3.13
C ASP A 167 3.12 12.83 -2.40
N CYS A 168 2.02 13.23 -3.03
CA CYS A 168 1.01 14.06 -2.38
C CYS A 168 0.41 13.36 -1.16
N GLY A 169 0.10 12.07 -1.30
CA GLY A 169 -0.44 11.23 -0.23
C GLY A 169 0.49 11.11 1.00
N HIS A 170 1.79 11.06 0.78
CA HIS A 170 2.80 11.11 1.84
C HIS A 170 3.11 12.52 2.34
N GLY A 171 2.64 13.54 1.61
CA GLY A 171 3.00 14.93 1.84
C GLY A 171 4.47 15.22 1.57
N SER A 172 5.14 14.42 0.73
CA SER A 172 6.50 14.66 0.25
C SER A 172 6.52 15.68 -0.89
N PHE A 173 5.43 15.77 -1.67
CA PHE A 173 5.28 16.73 -2.78
C PHE A 173 5.43 18.19 -2.34
N SER A 174 4.79 18.59 -1.24
CA SER A 174 4.85 19.95 -0.66
C SER A 174 4.69 19.91 0.86
N SER A 175 5.23 20.92 1.55
CA SER A 175 4.92 21.15 2.98
C SER A 175 3.48 21.62 3.22
N ASN A 176 2.74 22.04 2.18
CA ASN A 176 1.35 22.45 2.28
C ASN A 176 0.39 21.27 2.05
N LYS A 177 -0.21 20.76 3.14
CA LYS A 177 -1.17 19.65 3.08
C LYS A 177 -2.35 19.90 2.13
N LYS A 178 -2.91 21.11 2.10
CA LYS A 178 -4.06 21.43 1.23
C LYS A 178 -3.68 21.35 -0.24
N LEU A 179 -2.47 21.80 -0.58
CA LEU A 179 -1.95 21.69 -1.93
C LEU A 179 -1.75 20.22 -2.32
N ASN A 180 -1.13 19.42 -1.44
CA ASN A 180 -0.98 17.98 -1.67
C ASN A 180 -2.34 17.32 -1.88
N ASP A 181 -3.32 17.61 -1.03
CA ASP A 181 -4.65 17.00 -1.18
C ASP A 181 -5.31 17.39 -2.50
N PHE A 182 -5.20 18.65 -2.91
CA PHE A 182 -5.75 19.11 -4.19
C PHE A 182 -5.06 18.47 -5.39
N ILE A 183 -3.73 18.47 -5.45
CA ILE A 183 -2.95 17.87 -6.55
C ILE A 183 -3.12 16.34 -6.57
N GLY A 184 -3.13 15.70 -5.40
CA GLY A 184 -3.41 14.28 -5.24
C GLY A 184 -4.77 13.90 -5.83
N HIS A 185 -5.83 14.67 -5.52
CA HIS A 185 -7.14 14.46 -6.15
C HIS A 185 -7.10 14.59 -7.67
N LEU A 186 -6.48 15.66 -8.21
CA LEU A 186 -6.42 15.86 -9.66
C LEU A 186 -5.68 14.73 -10.37
N THR A 187 -4.51 14.35 -9.86
CA THR A 187 -3.67 13.31 -10.46
C THR A 187 -4.32 11.93 -10.34
N HIS A 188 -4.72 11.51 -9.15
CA HIS A 188 -5.30 10.17 -8.93
C HIS A 188 -6.68 10.01 -9.58
N SER A 189 -7.59 10.99 -9.45
CA SER A 189 -8.90 10.86 -10.09
C SER A 189 -8.79 10.77 -11.62
N SER A 190 -7.83 11.48 -12.23
CA SER A 190 -7.57 11.42 -13.68
C SER A 190 -7.16 10.05 -14.21
N ILE A 191 -6.77 9.13 -13.32
CA ILE A 191 -6.43 7.73 -13.60
C ILE A 191 -7.31 6.77 -12.76
N LEU A 192 -8.52 7.20 -12.38
CA LEU A 192 -9.53 6.43 -11.66
C LEU A 192 -9.10 5.84 -10.31
N VAL A 193 -8.25 6.57 -9.58
CA VAL A 193 -7.87 6.23 -8.20
C VAL A 193 -8.56 7.18 -7.22
N PRO A 194 -9.33 6.69 -6.22
CA PRO A 194 -9.91 7.54 -5.19
C PRO A 194 -8.81 7.99 -4.22
N TYR A 195 -8.28 9.21 -4.39
CA TYR A 195 -7.09 9.70 -3.70
C TYR A 195 -7.07 9.44 -2.19
N HIS A 196 -8.08 9.88 -1.42
CA HIS A 196 -8.05 9.66 0.03
C HIS A 196 -8.28 8.20 0.41
N GLY A 197 -9.15 7.50 -0.32
CA GLY A 197 -9.39 6.07 -0.09
C GLY A 197 -8.09 5.30 -0.19
N TRP A 198 -7.36 5.50 -1.29
CA TRP A 198 -6.06 4.88 -1.54
C TRP A 198 -4.96 5.43 -0.63
N ARG A 199 -4.87 6.74 -0.39
CA ARG A 199 -3.87 7.33 0.51
C ARG A 199 -3.95 6.74 1.92
N ILE A 200 -5.17 6.52 2.43
CA ILE A 200 -5.35 5.97 3.78
C ILE A 200 -4.96 4.50 3.83
N SER A 201 -5.37 3.67 2.86
CA SER A 201 -4.91 2.28 2.79
C SER A 201 -3.40 2.18 2.60
N HIS A 202 -2.81 3.03 1.76
CA HIS A 202 -1.37 3.11 1.55
C HIS A 202 -0.62 3.57 2.81
N ARG A 203 -1.17 4.54 3.58
CA ARG A 203 -0.63 4.88 4.90
C ARG A 203 -0.65 3.68 5.84
N THR A 204 -1.73 2.90 5.84
CA THR A 204 -1.84 1.66 6.63
C THR A 204 -0.79 0.63 6.20
N HIS A 205 -0.53 0.48 4.90
CA HIS A 205 0.55 -0.34 4.36
C HIS A 205 1.91 0.10 4.92
N HIS A 206 2.31 1.37 4.80
CA HIS A 206 3.58 1.86 5.35
C HIS A 206 3.68 1.73 6.87
N GLN A 207 2.57 1.85 7.60
CA GLN A 207 2.58 1.67 9.06
C GLN A 207 2.79 0.20 9.48
N ASN A 208 2.47 -0.75 8.60
CA ASN A 208 2.43 -2.18 8.90
C ASN A 208 3.25 -3.03 7.92
N HIS A 209 4.12 -2.42 7.10
CA HIS A 209 4.84 -3.12 6.04
C HIS A 209 5.59 -4.35 6.58
N GLY A 210 5.56 -5.45 5.85
CA GLY A 210 6.22 -6.69 6.28
C GLY A 210 5.58 -7.38 7.49
N HIS A 211 4.42 -6.92 7.99
CA HIS A 211 3.60 -7.63 8.97
C HIS A 211 2.61 -8.55 8.26
N VAL A 212 2.52 -9.82 8.64
CA VAL A 212 1.67 -10.80 7.92
C VAL A 212 0.18 -10.40 7.90
N GLU A 213 -0.37 -10.01 9.04
CA GLU A 213 -1.80 -9.75 9.22
C GLU A 213 -2.19 -8.29 8.97
N ASN A 214 -1.33 -7.36 9.36
CA ASN A 214 -1.68 -5.94 9.43
C ASN A 214 -1.34 -5.17 8.15
N ASP A 215 -0.41 -5.66 7.33
CA ASP A 215 -0.07 -5.05 6.04
C ASP A 215 -1.24 -5.10 5.05
N GLU A 216 -1.43 -4.08 4.23
CA GLU A 216 -2.63 -3.81 3.45
C GLU A 216 -2.55 -4.24 1.98
N SER A 217 -1.38 -4.09 1.35
CA SER A 217 -1.19 -4.28 -0.08
C SER A 217 -0.18 -5.39 -0.32
N TRP A 218 -0.51 -6.31 -1.23
CA TRP A 218 0.39 -7.39 -1.64
C TRP A 218 1.02 -8.22 -0.49
N HIS A 219 0.37 -8.22 0.69
CA HIS A 219 0.78 -8.98 1.87
C HIS A 219 0.49 -10.49 1.70
N PRO A 220 1.21 -11.39 2.39
CA PRO A 220 0.98 -12.80 2.25
C PRO A 220 -0.38 -13.18 2.85
N VAL A 221 -1.05 -14.12 2.21
CA VAL A 221 -2.14 -14.85 2.84
C VAL A 221 -1.58 -16.07 3.56
N THR A 222 -2.15 -16.40 4.71
CA THR A 222 -1.82 -17.64 5.40
C THR A 222 -2.39 -18.85 4.66
N GLU A 223 -1.90 -20.05 4.97
CA GLU A 223 -2.40 -21.28 4.36
C GLU A 223 -3.89 -21.50 4.61
N SER A 224 -4.35 -21.19 5.82
CA SER A 224 -5.78 -21.22 6.17
C SER A 224 -6.60 -20.25 5.31
N ILE A 225 -6.22 -18.96 5.27
CA ILE A 225 -6.92 -17.96 4.45
C ILE A 225 -6.95 -18.40 2.99
N PHE A 226 -5.81 -18.86 2.45
CA PHE A 226 -5.73 -19.30 1.06
C PHE A 226 -6.64 -20.47 0.71
N LYS A 227 -6.81 -21.44 1.63
CA LYS A 227 -7.75 -22.56 1.45
C LYS A 227 -9.19 -22.10 1.42
N ASP A 228 -9.52 -21.07 2.20
CA ASP A 228 -10.88 -20.52 2.33
C ASP A 228 -11.24 -19.51 1.23
N LEU A 229 -10.26 -19.04 0.45
CA LEU A 229 -10.53 -18.16 -0.69
C LEU A 229 -11.37 -18.87 -1.75
N ASP A 230 -12.35 -18.14 -2.28
CA ASP A 230 -13.13 -18.64 -3.41
C ASP A 230 -12.24 -18.86 -4.65
N PRO A 231 -12.61 -19.78 -5.56
CA PRO A 231 -11.77 -20.12 -6.71
C PRO A 231 -11.40 -18.93 -7.59
N PHE A 232 -12.28 -17.92 -7.71
CA PHE A 232 -12.04 -16.75 -8.54
C PHE A 232 -11.01 -15.82 -7.88
N ALA A 233 -11.10 -15.59 -6.57
CA ALA A 233 -10.09 -14.84 -5.82
C ALA A 233 -8.71 -15.53 -5.86
N ARG A 234 -8.65 -16.85 -5.72
CA ARG A 234 -7.39 -17.62 -5.83
C ARG A 234 -6.78 -17.50 -7.21
N PHE A 235 -7.60 -17.70 -8.25
CA PHE A 235 -7.17 -17.56 -9.64
C PHE A 235 -6.68 -16.14 -9.94
N GLY A 236 -7.45 -15.12 -9.57
CA GLY A 236 -7.12 -13.73 -9.83
C GLY A 236 -5.87 -13.24 -9.12
N ARG A 237 -5.60 -13.71 -7.89
CA ARG A 237 -4.45 -13.26 -7.08
C ARG A 237 -3.11 -13.85 -7.55
N LEU A 238 -3.08 -15.13 -7.91
CA LEU A 238 -1.81 -15.85 -8.11
C LEU A 238 -1.49 -16.13 -9.58
N THR A 239 -2.44 -15.95 -10.50
CA THR A 239 -2.21 -16.29 -11.90
C THR A 239 -1.57 -15.13 -12.62
N PHE A 240 -0.31 -15.26 -13.03
CA PHE A 240 0.30 -14.35 -13.99
C PHE A 240 -0.29 -14.60 -15.40
N PRO A 241 -0.63 -13.55 -16.19
CA PRO A 241 -0.57 -12.12 -15.88
C PRO A 241 -1.90 -11.55 -15.32
N ILE A 242 -2.89 -12.40 -15.01
CA ILE A 242 -4.22 -11.98 -14.52
C ILE A 242 -4.12 -11.12 -13.26
N ALA A 243 -3.20 -11.45 -12.36
CA ALA A 243 -2.94 -10.69 -11.14
C ALA A 243 -2.47 -9.25 -11.38
N LEU A 244 -1.95 -8.93 -12.58
CA LEU A 244 -1.55 -7.57 -12.96
C LEU A 244 -2.72 -6.66 -13.34
N PHE A 245 -3.94 -7.15 -13.19
CA PHE A 245 -5.18 -6.38 -13.34
C PHE A 245 -5.96 -6.31 -12.03
N ALA A 246 -5.33 -6.63 -10.90
CA ALA A 246 -5.98 -6.76 -9.60
C ALA A 246 -6.35 -5.41 -8.99
N PHE A 247 -5.60 -4.34 -9.30
CA PHE A 247 -5.76 -3.05 -8.61
C PHE A 247 -7.20 -2.48 -8.61
N PRO A 248 -7.96 -2.46 -9.72
CA PRO A 248 -9.35 -2.02 -9.68
C PRO A 248 -10.21 -2.86 -8.72
N PHE A 249 -10.01 -4.18 -8.66
CA PHE A 249 -10.73 -5.05 -7.73
C PHE A 249 -10.31 -4.78 -6.27
N TYR A 250 -9.03 -4.52 -6.03
CA TYR A 250 -8.53 -4.09 -4.73
C TYR A 250 -9.21 -2.80 -4.25
N LEU A 251 -9.45 -1.83 -5.14
CA LEU A 251 -10.19 -0.61 -4.76
C LEU A 251 -11.61 -0.93 -4.28
N TRP A 252 -12.28 -1.92 -4.88
CA TRP A 252 -13.66 -2.30 -4.52
C TRP A 252 -13.77 -3.25 -3.32
N LYS A 253 -12.80 -4.16 -3.12
CA LYS A 253 -12.92 -5.27 -2.15
C LYS A 253 -11.72 -5.45 -1.21
N ARG A 254 -10.66 -4.62 -1.31
CA ARG A 254 -9.38 -4.76 -0.60
C ARG A 254 -8.68 -6.10 -0.88
N SER A 255 -7.57 -6.32 -0.20
CA SER A 255 -6.79 -7.57 -0.27
C SER A 255 -7.57 -8.74 0.34
N PRO A 256 -7.36 -9.98 -0.14
CA PRO A 256 -7.98 -11.17 0.45
C PRO A 256 -7.70 -11.29 1.95
N GLY A 257 -8.71 -11.68 2.71
CA GLY A 257 -8.67 -11.67 4.19
C GLY A 257 -9.01 -10.32 4.82
N LYS A 258 -9.26 -9.27 4.02
CA LYS A 258 -9.71 -7.96 4.48
C LYS A 258 -11.08 -7.60 3.90
N GLU A 259 -11.86 -6.83 4.66
CA GLU A 259 -13.19 -6.37 4.25
C GLU A 259 -13.24 -4.86 4.05
N GLY A 260 -14.11 -4.40 3.16
CA GLY A 260 -14.35 -2.98 2.91
C GLY A 260 -13.98 -2.54 1.50
N SER A 261 -14.23 -1.26 1.23
CA SER A 261 -14.06 -0.65 -0.09
C SER A 261 -13.44 0.73 0.05
N HIS A 262 -12.55 1.10 -0.87
CA HIS A 262 -11.92 2.42 -0.89
C HIS A 262 -12.92 3.54 -1.18
N TYR A 263 -14.15 3.19 -1.60
CA TYR A 263 -15.24 4.10 -1.89
C TYR A 263 -16.30 4.15 -0.77
N ASP A 264 -16.32 3.19 0.17
CA ASP A 264 -17.29 3.15 1.26
C ASP A 264 -16.74 3.87 2.50
N PRO A 265 -17.25 5.07 2.82
CA PRO A 265 -16.71 5.88 3.91
C PRO A 265 -17.05 5.33 5.30
N ASN A 266 -17.86 4.25 5.39
CA ASN A 266 -18.25 3.63 6.67
C ASN A 266 -17.62 2.24 6.87
N CYS A 267 -16.76 1.78 5.96
CA CYS A 267 -16.12 0.48 6.09
C CYS A 267 -14.94 0.49 7.09
N SER A 268 -14.44 -0.69 7.45
CA SER A 268 -13.38 -0.89 8.44
C SER A 268 -12.00 -0.35 8.04
N LEU A 269 -11.83 0.09 6.79
CA LEU A 269 -10.59 0.71 6.32
C LEU A 269 -10.39 2.12 6.91
N PHE A 270 -11.47 2.80 7.28
CA PHE A 270 -11.44 4.21 7.64
C PHE A 270 -11.90 4.44 9.07
N THR A 271 -11.27 5.40 9.75
CA THR A 271 -11.80 5.92 11.01
C THR A 271 -13.01 6.83 10.74
N PRO A 272 -13.94 7.01 11.72
CA PRO A 272 -15.08 7.93 11.53
C PRO A 272 -14.67 9.36 11.16
N SER A 273 -13.49 9.83 11.60
CA SER A 273 -12.95 11.14 11.25
C SER A 273 -12.52 11.27 9.78
N GLU A 274 -12.25 10.16 9.10
CA GLU A 274 -11.79 10.14 7.70
C GLU A 274 -12.95 10.03 6.70
N ARG A 275 -14.18 9.90 7.20
CA ARG A 275 -15.40 9.76 6.38
C ARG A 275 -15.52 10.85 5.31
N ASN A 276 -15.24 12.10 5.67
CA ASN A 276 -15.35 13.24 4.75
C ASN A 276 -14.23 13.27 3.70
N ASP A 277 -13.05 12.73 4.02
CA ASP A 277 -11.97 12.57 3.05
C ASP A 277 -12.41 11.57 1.96
N VAL A 278 -12.99 10.44 2.33
CA VAL A 278 -13.49 9.45 1.36
C VAL A 278 -14.60 10.04 0.49
N LEU A 279 -15.58 10.74 1.09
CA LEU A 279 -16.64 11.42 0.33
C LEU A 279 -16.10 12.46 -0.65
N THR A 280 -15.07 13.20 -0.25
CA THR A 280 -14.40 14.16 -1.15
C THR A 280 -13.81 13.44 -2.35
N SER A 281 -13.09 12.33 -2.15
CA SER A 281 -12.54 11.52 -3.26
C SER A 281 -13.63 11.01 -4.18
N ASN A 282 -14.75 10.52 -3.63
CA ASN A 282 -15.89 10.06 -4.42
C ASN A 282 -16.46 11.18 -5.29
N ALA A 283 -16.51 12.43 -4.80
CA ALA A 283 -16.94 13.57 -5.61
C ALA A 283 -15.99 13.84 -6.80
N TYR A 284 -14.67 13.78 -6.60
CA TYR A 284 -13.70 13.89 -7.68
C TYR A 284 -13.82 12.74 -8.69
N MET A 285 -14.03 11.52 -8.22
CA MET A 285 -14.25 10.35 -9.07
C MET A 285 -15.51 10.51 -9.93
N VAL A 286 -16.63 10.96 -9.36
CA VAL A 286 -17.85 11.29 -10.12
C VAL A 286 -17.58 12.38 -11.16
N GLY A 287 -16.83 13.43 -10.78
CA GLY A 287 -16.40 14.48 -11.71
C GLY A 287 -15.58 13.93 -12.88
N MET A 288 -14.61 13.07 -12.62
CA MET A 288 -13.81 12.45 -13.68
C MET A 288 -14.66 11.55 -14.59
N LEU A 289 -15.54 10.73 -14.01
CA LEU A 289 -16.44 9.88 -14.81
C LEU A 289 -17.36 10.72 -15.70
N ALA A 290 -17.83 11.87 -15.23
CA ALA A 290 -18.60 12.82 -16.03
C ALA A 290 -17.77 13.42 -17.18
N ILE A 291 -16.49 13.76 -16.93
CA ILE A 291 -15.56 14.23 -17.97
C ILE A 291 -15.36 13.14 -19.03
N LEU A 292 -15.09 11.90 -18.62
CA LEU A 292 -14.89 10.77 -19.55
C LEU A 292 -16.15 10.48 -20.36
N ALA A 293 -17.33 10.55 -19.73
CA ALA A 293 -18.60 10.40 -20.43
C ALA A 293 -18.81 11.51 -21.47
N ALA A 294 -18.55 12.77 -21.11
CA ALA A 294 -18.63 13.90 -22.04
C ALA A 294 -17.65 13.76 -23.22
N VAL A 295 -16.41 13.37 -22.95
CA VAL A 295 -15.42 13.06 -23.98
C VAL A 295 -15.89 11.89 -24.86
N GLY A 296 -16.46 10.85 -24.29
CA GLY A 296 -17.03 9.71 -25.02
C GLY A 296 -18.18 10.11 -25.94
N VAL A 297 -19.01 11.08 -25.55
CA VAL A 297 -20.09 11.63 -26.40
C VAL A 297 -19.51 12.47 -27.54
N VAL A 298 -18.52 13.32 -27.26
CA VAL A 298 -17.97 14.26 -28.26
C VAL A 298 -17.01 13.57 -29.24
N ALA A 299 -16.05 12.79 -28.75
CA ALA A 299 -15.04 12.12 -29.56
C ALA A 299 -15.47 10.73 -30.06
N GLY A 300 -16.54 10.19 -29.48
CA GLY A 300 -17.03 8.83 -29.73
C GLY A 300 -16.34 7.77 -28.85
N PRO A 301 -17.04 6.65 -28.58
CA PRO A 301 -16.54 5.61 -27.68
C PRO A 301 -15.24 4.95 -28.17
N ALA A 302 -15.03 4.86 -29.49
CA ALA A 302 -13.81 4.30 -30.06
C ALA A 302 -12.57 5.16 -29.75
N MET A 303 -12.70 6.49 -29.79
CA MET A 303 -11.59 7.38 -29.46
C MET A 303 -11.34 7.42 -27.95
N LEU A 304 -12.39 7.44 -27.13
CA LEU A 304 -12.24 7.29 -25.68
C LEU A 304 -11.51 5.99 -25.31
N PHE A 305 -11.88 4.89 -25.97
CA PHE A 305 -11.23 3.60 -25.75
C PHE A 305 -9.72 3.66 -26.08
N LYS A 306 -9.36 4.19 -27.25
CA LYS A 306 -7.96 4.28 -27.70
C LYS A 306 -7.13 5.28 -26.90
N LEU A 307 -7.67 6.46 -26.60
CA LEU A 307 -6.95 7.55 -25.95
C LEU A 307 -6.85 7.40 -24.44
N TYR A 308 -7.81 6.72 -23.81
CA TYR A 308 -7.88 6.69 -22.35
C TYR A 308 -7.93 5.28 -21.78
N ILE A 309 -8.87 4.43 -22.25
CA ILE A 309 -9.10 3.12 -21.61
C ILE A 309 -7.90 2.19 -21.79
N VAL A 310 -7.32 2.08 -22.99
CA VAL A 310 -6.15 1.22 -23.21
C VAL A 310 -4.93 1.71 -22.42
N PRO A 311 -4.56 3.01 -22.44
CA PRO A 311 -3.51 3.53 -21.56
C PRO A 311 -3.79 3.32 -20.06
N TYR A 312 -5.04 3.50 -19.60
CA TYR A 312 -5.42 3.24 -18.21
C TYR A 312 -5.17 1.79 -17.80
N ILE A 313 -5.49 0.82 -18.68
CA ILE A 313 -5.19 -0.59 -18.43
C ILE A 313 -3.68 -0.82 -18.28
N LEU A 314 -2.86 -0.18 -19.11
CA LEU A 314 -1.40 -0.29 -18.99
C LEU A 314 -0.86 0.38 -17.72
N ASN A 315 -1.48 1.47 -17.25
CA ASN A 315 -1.20 2.05 -15.94
C ASN A 315 -1.51 1.07 -14.80
N VAL A 316 -2.65 0.38 -14.86
CA VAL A 316 -3.00 -0.66 -13.87
C VAL A 316 -1.92 -1.75 -13.84
N VAL A 317 -1.47 -2.20 -15.01
CA VAL A 317 -0.37 -3.19 -15.11
C VAL A 317 0.92 -2.64 -14.51
N TRP A 318 1.31 -1.39 -14.81
CA TRP A 318 2.49 -0.77 -14.20
C TRP A 318 2.39 -0.71 -12.67
N LEU A 319 1.24 -0.31 -12.15
CA LEU A 319 0.99 -0.23 -10.71
C LEU A 319 1.17 -1.60 -10.06
N ASP A 320 0.50 -2.63 -10.58
CA ASP A 320 0.59 -3.97 -10.01
C ASP A 320 2.01 -4.55 -10.17
N VAL A 321 2.69 -4.35 -11.31
CA VAL A 321 4.08 -4.81 -11.52
C VAL A 321 5.04 -4.15 -10.53
N VAL A 322 5.02 -2.82 -10.42
CA VAL A 322 5.97 -2.07 -9.59
C VAL A 322 5.76 -2.38 -8.12
N THR A 323 4.51 -2.29 -7.66
CA THR A 323 4.17 -2.59 -6.26
C THR A 323 4.48 -4.04 -5.92
N TYR A 324 4.14 -5.00 -6.78
CA TYR A 324 4.44 -6.41 -6.52
C TYR A 324 5.95 -6.67 -6.40
N LEU A 325 6.75 -6.21 -7.37
CA LEU A 325 8.20 -6.44 -7.41
C LEU A 325 8.97 -5.79 -6.26
N HIS A 326 8.41 -4.73 -5.67
CA HIS A 326 8.98 -4.07 -4.50
C HIS A 326 8.74 -4.82 -3.19
N HIS A 327 7.72 -5.71 -3.15
CA HIS A 327 7.32 -6.47 -1.96
C HIS A 327 7.51 -7.98 -2.10
N HIS A 328 8.05 -8.42 -3.25
CA HIS A 328 8.26 -9.82 -3.56
C HIS A 328 9.64 -10.07 -4.16
N GLY A 329 10.29 -11.14 -3.67
CA GLY A 329 11.60 -11.59 -4.09
C GLY A 329 11.73 -13.09 -3.87
N TYR A 330 11.71 -13.87 -4.95
CA TYR A 330 11.82 -15.33 -4.87
C TYR A 330 13.27 -15.77 -4.68
N GLU A 331 14.20 -15.22 -5.48
CA GLU A 331 15.63 -15.58 -5.44
C GLU A 331 16.28 -15.21 -4.11
N GLU A 332 15.90 -14.05 -3.56
CA GLU A 332 16.27 -13.60 -2.23
C GLU A 332 15.00 -13.50 -1.39
N LYS A 333 14.69 -14.58 -0.67
CA LYS A 333 13.46 -14.68 0.12
C LYS A 333 13.37 -13.53 1.12
N ILE A 334 12.23 -12.84 1.07
CA ILE A 334 11.93 -11.73 1.95
C ILE A 334 11.24 -12.26 3.22
N PRO A 335 11.70 -11.89 4.42
CA PRO A 335 11.04 -12.25 5.66
C PRO A 335 9.76 -11.42 5.88
N TRP A 336 8.73 -12.08 6.38
CA TRP A 336 7.52 -11.49 6.92
C TRP A 336 7.45 -11.79 8.41
N TYR A 337 6.94 -10.83 9.19
CA TYR A 337 7.04 -10.87 10.64
C TYR A 337 5.66 -10.87 11.33
N ARG A 338 5.64 -11.40 12.54
CA ARG A 338 4.52 -11.36 13.50
C ARG A 338 5.03 -10.98 14.88
N GLY A 339 4.09 -10.65 15.77
CA GLY A 339 4.37 -10.52 17.21
C GLY A 339 5.50 -9.55 17.52
N GLU A 340 6.40 -9.95 18.42
CA GLU A 340 7.53 -9.13 18.87
C GLU A 340 8.67 -9.06 17.84
N GLU A 341 8.68 -9.95 16.85
CA GLU A 341 9.68 -9.91 15.79
C GLU A 341 9.39 -8.80 14.77
N TRP A 342 8.13 -8.36 14.65
CA TRP A 342 7.79 -7.22 13.80
C TRP A 342 8.15 -5.89 14.45
N ASN A 343 8.82 -5.02 13.69
CA ASN A 343 8.85 -3.59 13.95
C ASN A 343 8.94 -2.82 12.63
N TYR A 344 8.64 -1.52 12.67
CA TYR A 344 8.62 -0.64 11.50
C TYR A 344 9.91 -0.69 10.67
N MET A 345 11.09 -0.76 11.29
CA MET A 345 12.35 -0.78 10.54
C MET A 345 12.55 -2.13 9.83
N ARG A 346 12.35 -3.26 10.53
CA ARG A 346 12.49 -4.59 9.93
C ARG A 346 11.51 -4.80 8.77
N GLY A 347 10.27 -4.36 8.95
CA GLY A 347 9.29 -4.40 7.87
C GLY A 347 9.68 -3.54 6.66
N GLY A 348 10.30 -2.38 6.87
CA GLY A 348 10.81 -1.54 5.78
C GLY A 348 11.99 -2.18 5.04
N LEU A 349 12.86 -2.91 5.75
CA LEU A 349 13.97 -3.68 5.17
C LEU A 349 13.52 -4.95 4.41
N SER A 350 12.26 -5.34 4.57
CA SER A 350 11.60 -6.39 3.77
C SER A 350 11.05 -5.86 2.43
N THR A 351 11.45 -4.67 2.01
CA THR A 351 11.18 -4.17 0.65
C THR A 351 12.42 -4.29 -0.23
N ILE A 352 12.23 -4.22 -1.54
CA ILE A 352 13.29 -4.41 -2.53
C ILE A 352 13.36 -3.20 -3.46
N ASP A 353 14.55 -2.64 -3.60
CA ASP A 353 14.84 -1.66 -4.64
C ASP A 353 14.86 -2.34 -6.02
N ARG A 354 14.34 -1.68 -7.05
CA ARG A 354 14.29 -2.22 -8.43
C ARG A 354 14.76 -1.19 -9.45
N ASP A 355 15.50 -1.64 -10.46
CA ASP A 355 15.91 -0.81 -11.59
C ASP A 355 14.95 -1.00 -12.78
N TYR A 356 14.21 0.05 -13.14
CA TYR A 356 13.27 0.04 -14.28
C TYR A 356 13.90 0.55 -15.58
N GLY A 357 15.24 0.67 -15.66
CA GLY A 357 15.94 1.11 -16.86
C GLY A 357 15.61 2.56 -17.24
N ILE A 358 15.21 2.80 -18.49
CA ILE A 358 14.83 4.15 -18.96
C ILE A 358 13.60 4.71 -18.25
N PHE A 359 12.81 3.86 -17.59
CA PHE A 359 11.57 4.26 -16.95
C PHE A 359 11.79 4.84 -15.54
N ASN A 360 12.98 4.72 -14.94
CA ASN A 360 13.22 5.20 -13.57
C ASN A 360 12.84 6.68 -13.39
N ASP A 361 13.27 7.57 -14.29
CA ASP A 361 12.97 9.01 -14.19
C ASP A 361 11.47 9.31 -14.41
N ILE A 362 10.79 8.51 -15.25
CA ILE A 362 9.34 8.61 -15.47
C ILE A 362 8.59 8.12 -14.23
N HIS A 363 9.12 7.11 -13.56
CA HIS A 363 8.60 6.57 -12.31
C HIS A 363 8.99 7.43 -11.09
N HIS A 364 9.60 8.60 -11.32
CA HIS A 364 10.09 9.49 -10.26
C HIS A 364 11.04 8.77 -9.29
N ASP A 365 11.88 7.86 -9.78
CA ASP A 365 12.83 7.07 -9.00
C ASP A 365 12.20 6.25 -7.85
N ILE A 366 10.89 5.95 -7.89
CA ILE A 366 10.20 5.14 -6.86
C ILE A 366 10.81 3.73 -6.68
N GLY A 367 11.63 3.28 -7.63
CA GLY A 367 12.43 2.06 -7.53
C GLY A 367 13.42 2.04 -6.36
N THR A 368 13.76 3.18 -5.74
CA THR A 368 14.48 3.24 -4.45
C THR A 368 13.50 3.09 -3.28
N HIS A 369 12.90 1.90 -3.20
CA HIS A 369 11.73 1.63 -2.39
C HIS A 369 12.04 1.43 -0.90
N VAL A 370 13.24 0.96 -0.54
CA VAL A 370 13.64 0.74 0.86
C VAL A 370 13.66 2.03 1.65
N VAL A 371 14.38 3.05 1.15
CA VAL A 371 14.41 4.38 1.79
C VAL A 371 13.03 5.02 1.76
N HIS A 372 12.30 4.86 0.67
CA HIS A 372 10.93 5.34 0.57
C HIS A 372 10.03 4.74 1.67
N HIS A 373 10.12 3.44 1.94
CA HIS A 373 9.35 2.78 3.00
C HIS A 373 9.71 3.24 4.41
N LEU A 374 11.01 3.41 4.67
CA LEU A 374 11.50 3.87 5.96
C LEU A 374 11.19 5.36 6.20
N PHE A 375 11.14 6.17 5.13
CA PHE A 375 10.99 7.62 5.20
C PHE A 375 10.08 8.18 4.09
N PRO A 376 8.79 7.81 4.05
CA PRO A 376 7.91 8.09 2.91
C PRO A 376 7.63 9.58 2.67
N GLN A 377 7.89 10.44 3.66
CA GLN A 377 7.75 11.89 3.53
C GLN A 377 8.93 12.55 2.79
N MET A 378 9.98 11.78 2.44
CA MET A 378 11.08 12.26 1.64
C MET A 378 10.64 12.47 0.18
N PRO A 379 10.93 13.62 -0.45
CA PRO A 379 10.63 13.82 -1.85
C PRO A 379 11.35 12.82 -2.75
N HIS A 380 10.66 12.33 -3.77
CA HIS A 380 11.18 11.33 -4.70
C HIS A 380 12.55 11.70 -5.30
N TYR A 381 12.74 12.97 -5.64
CA TYR A 381 13.95 13.49 -6.28
C TYR A 381 15.19 13.53 -5.37
N ASN A 382 15.04 13.12 -4.10
CA ASN A 382 16.13 12.98 -3.14
C ASN A 382 16.38 11.51 -2.72
N LEU A 383 15.52 10.56 -3.13
CA LEU A 383 15.60 9.18 -2.65
C LEU A 383 16.89 8.47 -3.05
N LYS A 384 17.40 8.72 -4.26
CA LYS A 384 18.67 8.13 -4.73
C LYS A 384 19.86 8.58 -3.89
N GLU A 385 19.95 9.87 -3.61
CA GLU A 385 21.02 10.41 -2.76
C GLU A 385 20.94 9.85 -1.34
N ALA A 386 19.73 9.78 -0.78
CA ALA A 386 19.51 9.17 0.53
C ALA A 386 19.85 7.68 0.54
N THR A 387 19.53 6.94 -0.53
CA THR A 387 19.85 5.52 -0.68
C THR A 387 21.35 5.31 -0.65
N GLU A 388 22.12 6.02 -1.47
CA GLU A 388 23.58 5.93 -1.46
C GLU A 388 24.18 6.25 -0.09
N ALA A 389 23.60 7.20 0.65
CA ALA A 389 24.07 7.56 1.98
C ALA A 389 23.81 6.48 3.04
N VAL A 390 22.72 5.71 2.93
CA VAL A 390 22.38 4.68 3.93
C VAL A 390 23.00 3.31 3.63
N LYS A 391 23.42 3.03 2.39
CA LYS A 391 24.04 1.74 2.01
C LYS A 391 25.15 1.28 2.98
N PRO A 392 26.11 2.14 3.41
CA PRO A 392 27.14 1.72 4.35
C PRO A 392 26.62 1.35 5.74
N VAL A 393 25.48 1.94 6.16
CA VAL A 393 24.83 1.63 7.45
C VAL A 393 24.07 0.31 7.35
N LEU A 394 23.36 0.09 6.23
CA LEU A 394 22.57 -1.12 6.01
C LEU A 394 23.44 -2.36 5.81
N GLY A 395 24.63 -2.21 5.19
CA GLY A 395 25.56 -3.32 4.96
C GLY A 395 24.89 -4.46 4.20
N GLU A 396 25.02 -5.68 4.71
CA GLU A 396 24.43 -6.90 4.10
C GLU A 396 22.89 -6.89 4.07
N TYR A 397 22.22 -6.05 4.86
CA TYR A 397 20.76 -5.91 4.78
C TYR A 397 20.29 -5.15 3.53
N TYR A 398 21.18 -4.44 2.83
CA TYR A 398 20.84 -3.77 1.58
C TYR A 398 21.06 -4.67 0.38
N ARG A 399 20.00 -4.88 -0.39
CA ARG A 399 20.01 -5.67 -1.62
C ARG A 399 20.22 -4.74 -2.81
N GLU A 400 21.42 -4.78 -3.39
CA GLU A 400 21.70 -4.00 -4.60
C GLU A 400 20.81 -4.50 -5.76
N PRO A 401 20.02 -3.62 -6.40
CA PRO A 401 19.21 -4.03 -7.54
C PRO A 401 20.09 -4.44 -8.73
N GLU A 402 19.77 -5.56 -9.37
CA GLU A 402 20.33 -5.89 -10.69
C GLU A 402 20.05 -4.72 -11.64
N LYS A 403 21.09 -4.20 -12.28
CA LYS A 403 20.94 -3.09 -13.22
C LYS A 403 20.49 -3.58 -14.58
N SER A 404 19.62 -2.80 -15.21
CA SER A 404 19.19 -3.08 -16.58
C SER A 404 20.39 -3.00 -17.55
N LYS A 405 20.68 -4.09 -18.26
CA LYS A 405 21.77 -4.16 -19.26
C LYS A 405 21.50 -3.32 -20.51
N GLY A 406 20.26 -2.89 -20.71
CA GLY A 406 19.81 -2.06 -21.83
C GLY A 406 18.68 -1.13 -21.40
N PRO A 407 17.99 -0.48 -22.35
CA PRO A 407 16.97 0.50 -22.00
C PRO A 407 15.76 -0.10 -21.28
N LEU A 408 15.37 -1.32 -21.66
CA LEU A 408 14.19 -1.99 -21.14
C LEU A 408 14.57 -2.96 -19.99
N PRO A 409 13.80 -2.98 -18.89
CA PRO A 409 14.13 -3.75 -17.68
C PRO A 409 13.77 -5.23 -17.80
N PHE A 410 14.25 -5.92 -18.84
CA PHE A 410 13.92 -7.34 -19.08
C PHE A 410 14.41 -8.27 -17.97
N HIS A 411 15.39 -7.86 -17.17
CA HIS A 411 15.87 -8.62 -16.01
C HIS A 411 14.76 -8.79 -14.94
N LEU A 412 13.77 -7.90 -14.87
CA LEU A 412 12.65 -8.00 -13.92
C LEU A 412 11.60 -9.06 -14.30
N VAL A 413 11.60 -9.54 -15.55
CA VAL A 413 10.59 -10.51 -16.03
C VAL A 413 10.71 -11.84 -15.29
N LYS A 414 11.94 -12.33 -15.08
CA LYS A 414 12.16 -13.62 -14.40
C LYS A 414 11.74 -13.55 -12.92
N PRO A 415 12.22 -12.60 -12.10
CA PRO A 415 11.76 -12.46 -10.71
C PRO A 415 10.24 -12.32 -10.58
N LEU A 416 9.58 -11.59 -11.50
CA LEU A 416 8.13 -11.44 -11.51
C LEU A 416 7.42 -12.79 -11.70
N ILE A 417 7.80 -13.54 -12.72
CA ILE A 417 7.21 -14.86 -13.04
C ILE A 417 7.53 -15.88 -11.95
N ASP A 418 8.77 -15.92 -11.48
CA ASP A 418 9.19 -16.86 -10.45
C ASP A 418 8.45 -16.62 -9.13
N SER A 419 8.26 -15.35 -8.75
CA SER A 419 7.51 -15.02 -7.55
C SER A 419 6.03 -15.37 -7.68
N PHE A 420 5.36 -15.04 -8.80
CA PHE A 420 3.97 -15.47 -9.01
C PHE A 420 3.77 -16.99 -9.01
N ASN A 421 4.79 -17.77 -9.41
CA ASN A 421 4.72 -19.23 -9.45
C ASN A 421 5.05 -19.92 -8.11
N ASN A 422 5.69 -19.21 -7.18
CA ASN A 422 6.28 -19.82 -5.99
C ASN A 422 5.98 -19.10 -4.68
N ASP A 423 5.59 -17.82 -4.69
CA ASP A 423 5.31 -17.01 -3.50
C ASP A 423 3.81 -16.88 -3.28
N HIS A 424 3.16 -17.99 -2.91
CA HIS A 424 1.69 -18.04 -2.83
C HIS A 424 1.17 -17.76 -1.41
N VAL A 425 1.78 -18.37 -0.40
CA VAL A 425 1.28 -18.40 0.98
C VAL A 425 2.43 -18.32 1.98
N VAL A 426 2.13 -17.96 3.22
CA VAL A 426 3.02 -18.16 4.38
C VAL A 426 2.39 -19.17 5.35
N PRO A 427 3.19 -19.92 6.13
CA PRO A 427 2.67 -20.80 7.18
C PRO A 427 1.74 -20.08 8.16
N ASP A 428 0.75 -20.79 8.69
CA ASP A 428 -0.17 -20.26 9.71
C ASP A 428 0.57 -19.89 11.02
N GLU A 429 1.66 -20.58 11.33
CA GLU A 429 2.46 -20.41 12.54
C GLU A 429 3.86 -19.83 12.26
N GLY A 430 4.57 -19.42 13.31
CA GLY A 430 5.92 -18.85 13.26
C GLY A 430 5.96 -17.32 13.32
N GLU A 431 7.01 -16.77 13.94
CA GLU A 431 7.16 -15.32 14.12
C GLU A 431 7.90 -14.63 12.97
N VAL A 432 8.85 -15.33 12.34
CA VAL A 432 9.52 -14.94 11.09
C VAL A 432 9.20 -16.01 10.05
N VAL A 433 8.49 -15.62 8.99
CA VAL A 433 8.02 -16.55 7.97
C VAL A 433 8.37 -16.08 6.57
N TYR A 434 8.43 -17.03 5.64
CA TYR A 434 8.77 -16.78 4.26
C TYR A 434 7.69 -17.36 3.34
N TYR A 435 7.54 -16.72 2.20
CA TYR A 435 6.66 -17.21 1.15
C TYR A 435 7.05 -18.62 0.70
N LYS A 436 6.04 -19.49 0.58
CA LYS A 436 6.15 -20.83 0.00
C LYS A 436 5.08 -21.04 -1.07
N LYS A 437 5.34 -22.04 -1.91
CA LYS A 437 4.39 -22.45 -2.94
C LYS A 437 3.22 -23.16 -2.29
N ALA A 438 2.01 -22.75 -2.66
CA ALA A 438 0.80 -23.45 -2.24
C ALA A 438 0.72 -24.84 -2.89
N PHE A 439 0.25 -25.82 -2.12
CA PHE A 439 0.15 -27.23 -2.50
C PHE A 439 -0.76 -27.50 -3.70
#